data_AF-A0A1I7IMB4-F1
#
_entry.id   AF-A0A1I7IMB4-F1
#
_cell.length_a   1.000
_cell.length_b   1.000
_cell.length_c   1.000
_cell.angle_alpha   90.00
_cell.angle_beta   90.00
_cell.angle_gamma   90.00
#
_symmetry.space_group_name_H-M   'P 1'
#
loop_
_entity.id
_entity.type
_entity.pdbx_description
1 polymer ?
#
loop_
_entity_poly.entity_id
_entity_poly.type
_entity_poly.pdbx_seq_one_letter_code
_entity_poly.pdbx_strand_id
1 'polypeptide(L)'
;MWNSDLTHHKNGKTRMKLISSWLLLAVMAMTLAFSSVCIAQSEDEDEDEESQQWFSIDTLNEGLGDVPEDLSRLTPRDAIRSFMELTENKEFGAAAHVLNLSNLSPEEQKSRGSLLARQLSSVLRRGEWLDLSDLSGRPDAVIEDPSGQNPQAGEPQRNLQLASLDVDGETYDIRLARYRVDDEDEDAVWLVSPESISSIPLLYEEYGPSWLESHIPERFHASYGMLKIWEWIAIPVFLLAIGLVGWGVHFLVGLASQWLPSGLPSIFVSQIKVSMALVVMSLVAQSLLDYAVSFSAVATTFFHILLITIMAWGVGTIALRLVDTFMLKMTRRLIGEIDDTKPRDERKLLTTLYALRRGIILVMVVAVAIYVLGQIELFETLGVTLLASASVLTVLVGIAGQTVLSNILSSFQVSLAKPIRVGDLVIFEGHWSYVEGIFYTFIRLRTWDERRLNVPVTYFLSKPFENLSVKSAKMYRCMVLTLHLSADVACLREKFKEFAEAEENVIEHHKLLCYVTGQTEMAQQISFYLMTSEPMSGWAAEMNVREKMLAFIRDNHPEWWPRDVVVFGRHDVALGEKPADRSVTRPATVTDSPKPGPSAS
;
A
#
# COMPACT_ATOMS: atom_id res chain seq x y z
N MET A 1 39.98 -69.67 2.29
CA MET A 1 41.17 -69.63 3.16
C MET A 1 40.75 -68.81 4.36
N TRP A 2 40.59 -69.28 5.59
CA TRP A 2 40.87 -70.51 6.32
C TRP A 2 39.88 -70.43 7.51
N ASN A 3 39.17 -71.52 7.83
CA ASN A 3 39.50 -72.45 8.92
C ASN A 3 39.50 -71.77 10.31
N SER A 4 38.51 -72.10 11.17
CA SER A 4 38.51 -73.28 12.06
C SER A 4 39.08 -72.86 13.43
N ASP A 5 38.75 -73.39 14.60
CA ASP A 5 38.14 -74.63 15.07
C ASP A 5 37.54 -74.28 16.45
N LEU A 6 36.32 -74.73 16.79
CA LEU A 6 36.09 -75.93 17.60
C LEU A 6 37.01 -76.01 18.84
N THR A 7 36.41 -75.97 20.03
CA THR A 7 36.32 -77.18 20.87
C THR A 7 35.62 -76.93 22.22
N HIS A 8 35.03 -78.01 22.72
CA HIS A 8 34.65 -78.28 24.12
C HIS A 8 33.23 -77.95 24.60
N HIS A 9 32.31 -78.69 24.00
CA HIS A 9 31.11 -79.22 24.62
C HIS A 9 31.46 -80.15 25.80
N LYS A 10 31.24 -79.71 27.05
CA LYS A 10 30.90 -80.53 28.25
C LYS A 10 30.97 -79.66 29.51
N ASN A 11 29.98 -78.79 29.74
CA ASN A 11 29.66 -78.22 31.07
C ASN A 11 28.28 -77.51 31.15
N GLY A 12 27.40 -77.70 30.16
CA GLY A 12 26.18 -76.89 30.01
C GLY A 12 25.00 -77.21 30.95
N LYS A 13 24.90 -78.43 31.50
CA LYS A 13 23.68 -78.82 32.24
C LYS A 13 23.60 -78.29 33.68
N THR A 14 24.73 -78.06 34.35
CA THR A 14 24.75 -77.53 35.73
C THR A 14 24.70 -75.99 35.77
N ARG A 15 25.24 -75.33 34.74
CA ARG A 15 25.13 -73.86 34.59
C ARG A 15 23.69 -73.41 34.31
N MET A 16 22.87 -74.22 33.65
CA MET A 16 21.52 -73.81 33.24
C MET A 16 20.53 -73.66 34.41
N LYS A 17 20.68 -74.44 35.49
CA LYS A 17 19.86 -74.29 36.72
C LYS A 17 20.28 -73.10 37.60
N LEU A 18 21.57 -72.75 37.61
CA LEU A 18 22.03 -71.55 38.32
C LEU A 18 21.61 -70.28 37.57
N ILE A 19 21.71 -70.26 36.24
CA ILE A 19 21.31 -69.11 35.42
C ILE A 19 19.80 -68.87 35.49
N SER A 20 18.96 -69.90 35.55
CA SER A 20 17.50 -69.72 35.69
C SER A 20 17.10 -69.15 37.06
N SER A 21 17.81 -69.52 38.13
CA SER A 21 17.55 -69.00 39.49
C SER A 21 17.93 -67.52 39.63
N TRP A 22 19.06 -67.13 39.03
CA TRP A 22 19.49 -65.73 38.99
C TRP A 22 18.59 -64.86 38.09
N LEU A 23 18.07 -65.41 37.00
CA LEU A 23 17.05 -64.73 36.19
C LEU A 23 15.74 -64.53 36.94
N LEU A 24 15.27 -65.53 37.69
CA LEU A 24 14.08 -65.40 38.54
C LEU A 24 14.26 -64.36 39.66
N LEU A 25 15.43 -64.34 40.31
CA LEU A 25 15.76 -63.32 41.32
C LEU A 25 15.89 -61.92 40.72
N ALA A 26 16.46 -61.79 39.51
CA ALA A 26 16.55 -60.52 38.81
C ALA A 26 15.17 -60.00 38.37
N VAL A 27 14.28 -60.88 37.88
CA VAL A 27 12.90 -60.51 37.53
C VAL A 27 12.09 -60.13 38.79
N MET A 28 12.31 -60.81 39.91
CA MET A 28 11.67 -60.47 41.19
C MET A 28 12.19 -59.16 41.78
N ALA A 29 13.49 -58.88 41.67
CA ALA A 29 14.07 -57.59 42.07
C ALA A 29 13.59 -56.44 41.17
N MET A 30 13.44 -56.70 39.86
CA MET A 30 12.96 -55.72 38.89
C MET A 30 11.46 -55.42 39.06
N THR A 31 10.65 -56.41 39.44
CA THR A 31 9.22 -56.22 39.78
C THR A 31 9.05 -55.51 41.11
N LEU A 32 9.88 -55.78 42.12
CA LEU A 32 9.88 -55.04 43.39
C LEU A 32 10.33 -53.57 43.21
N ALA A 33 11.33 -53.32 42.37
CA ALA A 33 11.76 -51.97 42.02
C ALA A 33 10.71 -51.20 41.20
N PHE A 34 9.97 -51.88 40.32
CA PHE A 34 8.85 -51.26 39.60
C PHE A 34 7.67 -50.98 40.54
N SER A 35 7.35 -51.86 41.49
CA SER A 35 6.28 -51.60 42.45
C SER A 35 6.59 -50.45 43.41
N SER A 36 7.87 -50.25 43.80
CA SER A 36 8.25 -49.11 44.64
C SER A 36 8.23 -47.78 43.89
N VAL A 37 8.49 -47.78 42.58
CA VAL A 37 8.38 -46.59 41.73
C VAL A 37 6.92 -46.24 41.45
N CYS A 38 6.03 -47.23 41.31
CA CYS A 38 4.59 -46.99 41.15
C CYS A 38 3.91 -46.51 42.44
N ILE A 39 4.38 -46.92 43.63
CA ILE A 39 3.84 -46.43 44.91
C ILE A 39 4.34 -44.99 45.21
N ALA A 40 5.57 -44.65 44.81
CA ALA A 40 6.08 -43.29 44.93
C ALA A 40 5.39 -42.30 43.97
N GLN A 41 4.86 -42.76 42.83
CA GLN A 41 4.10 -41.92 41.90
C GLN A 41 2.63 -41.75 42.29
N SER A 42 2.03 -42.67 43.07
CA SER A 42 0.64 -42.51 43.51
C SER A 42 0.48 -41.53 44.67
N GLU A 43 1.47 -41.38 45.55
CA GLU A 43 1.44 -40.37 46.61
C GLU A 43 1.65 -38.94 46.04
N ASP A 44 2.49 -38.79 45.00
CA ASP A 44 2.68 -37.51 44.31
C ASP A 44 1.44 -37.13 43.44
N GLU A 45 0.73 -38.09 42.82
CA GLU A 45 -0.49 -37.83 42.04
C GLU A 45 -1.68 -37.34 42.90
N ASP A 46 -1.85 -37.88 44.12
CA ASP A 46 -2.92 -37.44 45.03
C ASP A 46 -2.64 -36.02 45.61
N GLU A 47 -1.38 -35.68 45.91
CA GLU A 47 -0.98 -34.31 46.32
C GLU A 47 -1.07 -33.32 45.14
N ASP A 48 -0.72 -33.74 43.92
CA ASP A 48 -0.85 -32.92 42.71
C ASP A 48 -2.33 -32.66 42.35
N GLU A 49 -3.24 -33.62 42.55
CA GLU A 49 -4.69 -33.44 42.35
C GLU A 49 -5.33 -32.48 43.37
N GLU A 50 -4.98 -32.57 44.66
CA GLU A 50 -5.48 -31.63 45.68
C GLU A 50 -4.92 -30.21 45.46
N SER A 51 -3.63 -30.10 45.11
CA SER A 51 -3.01 -28.80 44.84
C SER A 51 -3.65 -28.09 43.64
N GLN A 52 -4.19 -28.82 42.66
CA GLN A 52 -4.88 -28.26 41.50
C GLN A 52 -6.27 -27.69 41.83
N GLN A 53 -6.90 -28.08 42.93
CA GLN A 53 -8.28 -27.72 43.25
C GLN A 53 -8.43 -26.47 44.15
N TRP A 54 -7.47 -26.20 45.04
CA TRP A 54 -7.44 -25.01 45.91
C TRP A 54 -6.02 -24.67 46.37
N PHE A 55 -5.84 -23.47 46.92
CA PHE A 55 -4.61 -23.06 47.62
C PHE A 55 -4.77 -23.28 49.13
N SER A 56 -3.82 -23.99 49.74
CA SER A 56 -3.74 -24.15 51.20
C SER A 56 -3.19 -22.90 51.88
N ILE A 57 -3.77 -22.52 53.01
CA ILE A 57 -3.33 -21.40 53.85
C ILE A 57 -3.42 -21.78 55.33
N ASP A 58 -2.49 -21.27 56.14
CA ASP A 58 -2.46 -21.57 57.58
C ASP A 58 -3.65 -20.94 58.31
N THR A 59 -3.95 -19.67 58.03
CA THR A 59 -5.05 -18.93 58.67
C THR A 59 -5.64 -17.91 57.69
N LEU A 60 -6.96 -17.67 57.80
CA LEU A 60 -7.67 -16.76 56.89
C LEU A 60 -8.19 -15.53 57.63
N ASN A 61 -7.63 -14.35 57.29
CA ASN A 61 -8.13 -13.04 57.71
C ASN A 61 -8.48 -12.90 59.21
N GLU A 62 -7.64 -13.42 60.12
CA GLU A 62 -7.89 -13.42 61.57
C GLU A 62 -8.26 -12.05 62.15
N GLY A 63 -7.75 -10.97 61.55
CA GLY A 63 -8.00 -9.59 61.97
C GLY A 63 -9.41 -9.05 61.68
N LEU A 64 -10.21 -9.75 60.86
CA LEU A 64 -11.59 -9.35 60.55
C LEU A 64 -12.60 -9.85 61.59
N GLY A 65 -12.29 -10.90 62.33
CA GLY A 65 -13.20 -11.57 63.26
C GLY A 65 -14.13 -12.57 62.56
N ASP A 66 -15.24 -12.91 63.21
CA ASP A 66 -16.18 -13.92 62.73
C ASP A 66 -16.81 -13.53 61.38
N VAL A 67 -17.01 -14.54 60.52
CA VAL A 67 -17.63 -14.36 59.20
C VAL A 67 -19.12 -14.00 59.38
N PRO A 68 -19.63 -12.94 58.73
CA PRO A 68 -21.05 -12.59 58.76
C PRO A 68 -21.94 -13.75 58.26
N GLU A 69 -23.06 -14.01 58.94
CA GLU A 69 -23.98 -15.11 58.59
C GLU A 69 -24.58 -14.99 57.17
N ASP A 70 -24.72 -13.76 56.67
CA ASP A 70 -25.28 -13.47 55.35
C ASP A 70 -24.26 -13.58 54.20
N LEU A 71 -23.00 -13.92 54.48
CA LEU A 71 -21.92 -13.96 53.49
C LEU A 71 -21.69 -15.39 52.96
N SER A 72 -21.99 -15.64 51.69
CA SER A 72 -21.62 -16.88 50.99
C SER A 72 -20.40 -16.69 50.09
N ARG A 73 -19.40 -17.57 50.24
CA ARG A 73 -18.16 -17.58 49.44
C ARG A 73 -17.85 -18.95 48.81
N LEU A 74 -18.84 -19.85 48.78
CA LEU A 74 -18.66 -21.24 48.32
C LEU A 74 -18.47 -21.36 46.81
N THR A 75 -19.07 -20.45 46.04
CA THR A 75 -18.95 -20.40 44.58
C THR A 75 -18.44 -19.02 44.16
N PRO A 76 -17.76 -18.90 43.00
CA PRO A 76 -17.30 -17.60 42.50
C PRO A 76 -18.44 -16.60 42.36
N ARG A 77 -19.59 -17.06 41.86
CA ARG A 77 -20.79 -16.24 41.68
C ARG A 77 -21.35 -15.76 43.02
N ASP A 78 -21.42 -16.62 44.02
CA ASP A 78 -21.95 -16.25 45.34
C ASP A 78 -21.01 -15.30 46.09
N ALA A 79 -19.69 -15.51 45.98
CA ALA A 79 -18.69 -14.62 46.58
C ALA A 79 -18.84 -13.18 46.06
N ILE A 80 -18.92 -13.00 44.75
CA ILE A 80 -19.07 -11.66 44.15
C ILE A 80 -20.47 -11.09 44.39
N ARG A 81 -21.53 -11.91 44.32
CA ARG A 81 -22.89 -11.44 44.63
C ARG A 81 -22.96 -10.89 46.06
N SER A 82 -22.46 -11.63 47.03
CA SER A 82 -22.44 -11.23 48.44
C SER A 82 -21.57 -9.97 48.65
N PHE A 83 -20.42 -9.88 47.97
CA PHE A 83 -19.59 -8.66 47.98
C PHE A 83 -20.34 -7.43 47.46
N MET A 84 -21.04 -7.56 46.33
CA MET A 84 -21.80 -6.46 45.73
C MET A 84 -22.98 -6.03 46.62
N GLU A 85 -23.70 -6.97 47.22
CA GLU A 85 -24.82 -6.69 48.12
C GLU A 85 -24.37 -6.00 49.42
N LEU A 86 -23.30 -6.49 50.05
CA LEU A 86 -22.74 -5.87 51.26
C LEU A 86 -22.20 -4.46 51.00
N THR A 87 -21.57 -4.25 49.85
CA THR A 87 -21.06 -2.91 49.48
C THR A 87 -22.18 -1.95 49.08
N GLU A 88 -23.29 -2.45 48.53
CA GLU A 88 -24.51 -1.66 48.29
C GLU A 88 -25.14 -1.19 49.62
N ASN A 89 -25.18 -2.06 50.63
CA ASN A 89 -25.63 -1.73 51.98
C ASN A 89 -24.63 -0.88 52.79
N LYS A 90 -23.48 -0.49 52.19
CA LYS A 90 -22.38 0.26 52.81
C LYS A 90 -21.69 -0.49 53.97
N GLU A 91 -21.80 -1.81 54.01
CA GLU A 91 -21.20 -2.69 55.02
C GLU A 91 -19.79 -3.15 54.58
N PHE A 92 -18.88 -2.19 54.40
CA PHE A 92 -17.54 -2.47 53.86
C PHE A 92 -16.67 -3.38 54.74
N GLY A 93 -16.94 -3.42 56.04
CA GLY A 93 -16.27 -4.35 56.96
C GLY A 93 -16.62 -5.80 56.68
N ALA A 94 -17.91 -6.09 56.46
CA ALA A 94 -18.39 -7.42 56.07
C ALA A 94 -17.90 -7.81 54.67
N ALA A 95 -17.94 -6.86 53.72
CA ALA A 95 -17.45 -7.09 52.36
C ALA A 95 -15.95 -7.41 52.29
N ALA A 96 -15.15 -6.94 53.26
CA ALA A 96 -13.72 -7.23 53.34
C ALA A 96 -13.42 -8.73 53.50
N HIS A 97 -14.37 -9.54 54.00
CA HIS A 97 -14.20 -10.99 54.11
C HIS A 97 -14.14 -11.71 52.76
N VAL A 98 -14.51 -11.07 51.65
CA VAL A 98 -14.35 -11.62 50.28
C VAL A 98 -12.94 -11.34 49.72
N LEU A 99 -12.12 -10.54 50.41
CA LEU A 99 -10.76 -10.23 50.03
C LEU A 99 -9.78 -11.13 50.78
N ASN A 100 -8.79 -11.69 50.10
CA ASN A 100 -7.69 -12.37 50.78
C ASN A 100 -6.66 -11.34 51.30
N LEU A 101 -6.76 -10.96 52.57
CA LEU A 101 -5.92 -9.95 53.21
C LEU A 101 -4.72 -10.56 53.96
N SER A 102 -4.31 -11.78 53.62
CA SER A 102 -3.17 -12.49 54.24
C SER A 102 -1.85 -11.71 54.20
N ASN A 103 -1.66 -10.85 53.19
CA ASN A 103 -0.49 -9.96 53.08
C ASN A 103 -0.51 -8.77 54.06
N LEU A 104 -1.59 -8.56 54.82
CA LEU A 104 -1.72 -7.49 55.81
C LEU A 104 -1.65 -8.06 57.24
N SER A 105 -1.09 -7.27 58.16
CA SER A 105 -1.09 -7.64 59.58
C SER A 105 -2.52 -7.69 60.14
N PRO A 106 -2.83 -8.56 61.13
CA PRO A 106 -4.19 -8.69 61.68
C PRO A 106 -4.78 -7.36 62.19
N GLU A 107 -3.95 -6.47 62.73
CA GLU A 107 -4.39 -5.15 63.19
C GLU A 107 -4.83 -4.22 62.04
N GLU A 108 -4.22 -4.36 60.85
CA GLU A 108 -4.52 -3.54 59.67
C GLU A 108 -5.71 -4.08 58.87
N GLN A 109 -5.97 -5.40 58.91
CA GLN A 109 -6.99 -6.06 58.08
C GLN A 109 -8.37 -5.41 58.21
N LYS A 110 -8.80 -5.06 59.42
CA LYS A 110 -10.13 -4.44 59.63
C LYS A 110 -10.26 -3.05 59.01
N SER A 111 -9.27 -2.18 59.25
CA SER A 111 -9.31 -0.80 58.78
C SER A 111 -9.03 -0.71 57.28
N ARG A 112 -7.96 -1.35 56.82
CA ARG A 112 -7.50 -1.31 55.42
C ARG A 112 -8.34 -2.20 54.51
N GLY A 113 -8.83 -3.34 55.01
CA GLY A 113 -9.74 -4.22 54.27
C GLY A 113 -11.06 -3.52 53.92
N SER A 114 -11.64 -2.77 54.86
CA SER A 114 -12.86 -1.99 54.58
C SER A 114 -12.64 -0.89 53.54
N LEU A 115 -11.48 -0.24 53.55
CA LEU A 115 -11.10 0.74 52.53
C LEU A 115 -10.94 0.08 51.15
N LEU A 116 -10.23 -1.04 51.08
CA LEU A 116 -10.01 -1.80 49.85
C LEU A 116 -11.33 -2.33 49.27
N ALA A 117 -12.24 -2.83 50.11
CA ALA A 117 -13.57 -3.25 49.68
C ALA A 117 -14.40 -2.09 49.09
N ARG A 118 -14.30 -0.90 49.68
CA ARG A 118 -14.93 0.32 49.14
C ARG A 118 -14.32 0.75 47.81
N GLN A 119 -12.99 0.70 47.68
CA GLN A 119 -12.31 1.06 46.45
C GLN A 119 -12.63 0.07 45.33
N LEU A 120 -12.54 -1.23 45.60
CA LEU A 120 -12.87 -2.28 44.66
C LEU A 120 -14.34 -2.21 44.19
N SER A 121 -15.29 -2.01 45.10
CA SER A 121 -16.71 -1.83 44.70
C SER A 121 -16.93 -0.59 43.85
N SER A 122 -16.17 0.48 44.05
CA SER A 122 -16.24 1.68 43.20
C SER A 122 -15.70 1.42 41.80
N VAL A 123 -14.59 0.66 41.70
CA VAL A 123 -14.04 0.20 40.42
C VAL A 123 -15.06 -0.72 39.74
N LEU A 124 -15.46 -1.83 40.38
CA LEU A 124 -16.37 -2.83 39.79
C LEU A 124 -17.74 -2.26 39.39
N ARG A 125 -18.29 -1.25 40.08
CA ARG A 125 -19.57 -0.62 39.70
C ARG A 125 -19.48 0.32 38.49
N ARG A 126 -18.29 0.80 38.13
CA ARG A 126 -18.13 1.83 37.09
C ARG A 126 -18.20 1.26 35.67
N GLY A 127 -17.92 -0.03 35.49
CA GLY A 127 -18.04 -0.69 34.19
C GLY A 127 -19.00 -1.88 34.21
N GLU A 128 -19.59 -2.16 33.04
CA GLU A 128 -20.17 -3.47 32.70
C GLU A 128 -19.08 -4.54 32.51
N TRP A 129 -18.00 -4.49 33.29
CA TRP A 129 -16.86 -5.41 33.19
C TRP A 129 -17.18 -6.79 33.77
N LEU A 130 -18.33 -6.92 34.41
CA LEU A 130 -18.73 -8.11 35.12
C LEU A 130 -20.16 -8.52 34.76
N ASP A 131 -20.31 -9.57 33.96
CA ASP A 131 -21.58 -10.28 33.87
C ASP A 131 -21.61 -11.37 34.94
N LEU A 132 -22.35 -11.11 36.03
CA LEU A 132 -22.56 -12.09 37.11
C LEU A 132 -23.15 -13.41 36.60
N SER A 133 -23.80 -13.39 35.44
CA SER A 133 -24.40 -14.56 34.78
C SER A 133 -23.32 -15.53 34.28
N ASP A 134 -22.18 -15.00 33.84
CA ASP A 134 -21.07 -15.75 33.26
C ASP A 134 -20.20 -16.43 34.32
N LEU A 135 -20.22 -15.93 35.57
CA LEU A 135 -19.52 -16.58 36.68
C LEU A 135 -20.14 -17.93 37.00
N SER A 136 -19.31 -18.95 37.26
CA SER A 136 -19.78 -20.29 37.61
C SER A 136 -20.53 -20.29 38.94
N GLY A 137 -21.69 -20.94 38.97
CA GLY A 137 -22.44 -21.25 40.19
C GLY A 137 -22.02 -22.58 40.84
N ARG A 138 -20.91 -23.18 40.38
CA ARG A 138 -20.36 -24.41 40.96
C ARG A 138 -19.16 -24.10 41.85
N PRO A 139 -18.93 -24.84 42.97
CA PRO A 139 -17.79 -24.61 43.85
C PRO A 139 -16.42 -24.83 43.20
N ASP A 140 -16.35 -25.75 42.22
CA ASP A 140 -15.15 -26.13 41.46
C ASP A 140 -14.90 -25.24 40.22
N ALA A 141 -15.79 -24.30 39.94
CA ALA A 141 -15.72 -23.34 38.84
C ALA A 141 -15.49 -23.95 37.44
N VAL A 142 -15.88 -25.20 37.22
CA VAL A 142 -15.75 -25.87 35.91
C VAL A 142 -16.57 -25.14 34.85
N ILE A 143 -15.94 -24.82 33.72
CA ILE A 143 -16.60 -24.20 32.56
C ILE A 143 -17.30 -25.29 31.75
N GLU A 144 -18.63 -25.18 31.63
CA GLU A 144 -19.44 -26.04 30.78
C GLU A 144 -19.59 -25.39 29.39
N ASP A 145 -18.68 -25.69 28.46
CA ASP A 145 -18.76 -25.22 27.07
C ASP A 145 -19.39 -26.29 26.15
N PRO A 146 -20.69 -26.20 25.81
CA PRO A 146 -21.34 -27.15 24.91
C PRO A 146 -20.84 -27.04 23.45
N SER A 147 -20.10 -25.98 23.10
CA SER A 147 -19.55 -25.77 21.75
C SER A 147 -18.18 -26.43 21.53
N GLY A 148 -17.49 -26.84 22.60
CA GLY A 148 -16.20 -27.52 22.57
C GLY A 148 -15.04 -26.67 22.04
N GLN A 149 -15.15 -25.34 22.09
CA GLN A 149 -14.13 -24.41 21.59
C GLN A 149 -13.16 -23.96 22.70
N ASN A 150 -13.54 -24.15 23.97
CA ASN A 150 -12.73 -23.71 25.10
C ASN A 150 -11.76 -24.82 25.59
N PRO A 151 -10.43 -24.62 25.53
CA PRO A 151 -9.44 -25.66 25.89
C PRO A 151 -9.48 -26.10 27.36
N GLN A 152 -10.04 -25.25 28.24
CA GLN A 152 -10.14 -25.49 29.69
C GLN A 152 -11.53 -26.00 30.12
N ALA A 153 -12.39 -26.39 29.17
CA ALA A 153 -13.70 -26.92 29.48
C ALA A 153 -13.58 -28.31 30.13
N GLY A 154 -14.23 -28.49 31.29
CA GLY A 154 -14.26 -29.77 32.01
C GLY A 154 -13.21 -29.97 33.11
N GLU A 155 -12.25 -29.06 33.27
CA GLU A 155 -11.26 -29.10 34.35
C GLU A 155 -11.65 -28.16 35.53
N PRO A 156 -11.46 -28.58 36.80
CA PRO A 156 -11.66 -27.70 37.96
C PRO A 156 -10.71 -26.51 37.90
N GLN A 157 -11.22 -25.32 38.26
CA GLN A 157 -10.41 -24.11 38.30
C GLN A 157 -10.23 -23.63 39.73
N ARG A 158 -8.96 -23.41 40.13
CA ARG A 158 -8.60 -22.79 41.41
C ARG A 158 -8.36 -21.28 41.32
N ASN A 159 -8.27 -20.72 40.12
CA ASN A 159 -8.06 -19.29 39.85
C ASN A 159 -8.87 -18.87 38.63
N LEU A 160 -9.66 -17.80 38.78
CA LEU A 160 -10.54 -17.24 37.76
C LEU A 160 -10.19 -15.77 37.53
N GLN A 161 -10.06 -15.37 36.27
CA GLN A 161 -9.96 -13.97 35.90
C GLN A 161 -11.37 -13.36 35.96
N LEU A 162 -11.52 -12.34 36.81
CA LEU A 162 -12.78 -11.64 37.04
C LEU A 162 -12.93 -10.45 36.10
N ALA A 163 -11.88 -9.64 35.97
CA ALA A 163 -11.82 -8.48 35.09
C ALA A 163 -10.36 -8.18 34.72
N SER A 164 -10.14 -7.53 33.57
CA SER A 164 -8.84 -7.05 33.13
C SER A 164 -8.95 -5.56 32.86
N LEU A 165 -8.10 -4.75 33.48
CA LEU A 165 -8.14 -3.30 33.39
C LEU A 165 -6.78 -2.76 32.97
N ASP A 166 -6.75 -1.88 31.98
CA ASP A 166 -5.51 -1.25 31.54
C ASP A 166 -5.32 0.11 32.23
N VAL A 167 -4.14 0.34 32.81
CA VAL A 167 -3.73 1.64 33.37
C VAL A 167 -2.33 1.96 32.88
N ASP A 168 -2.14 3.15 32.30
CA ASP A 168 -0.85 3.62 31.77
C ASP A 168 -0.14 2.66 30.78
N GLY A 169 -0.92 1.83 30.08
CA GLY A 169 -0.40 0.84 29.13
C GLY A 169 0.05 -0.48 29.74
N GLU A 170 -0.22 -0.71 31.03
CA GLU A 170 -0.07 -1.99 31.72
C GLU A 170 -1.43 -2.58 32.09
N THR A 171 -1.56 -3.91 31.92
CA THR A 171 -2.80 -4.64 32.18
C THR A 171 -2.79 -5.24 33.58
N TYR A 172 -3.81 -4.92 34.37
CA TYR A 172 -4.03 -5.39 35.73
C TYR A 172 -5.25 -6.31 35.79
N ASP A 173 -5.02 -7.57 36.17
CA ASP A 173 -6.09 -8.55 36.32
C ASP A 173 -6.65 -8.59 37.74
N ILE A 174 -7.96 -8.43 37.87
CA ILE A 174 -8.70 -8.78 39.08
C ILE A 174 -9.02 -10.27 39.00
N ARG A 175 -8.56 -11.05 39.97
CA ARG A 175 -8.69 -12.51 40.01
C ARG A 175 -9.34 -12.99 41.28
N LEU A 176 -10.12 -14.05 41.15
CA LEU A 176 -10.66 -14.83 42.25
C LEU A 176 -9.86 -16.12 42.37
N ALA A 177 -9.44 -16.47 43.57
CA ALA A 177 -8.77 -17.73 43.85
C ALA A 177 -9.50 -18.49 44.96
N ARG A 178 -9.40 -19.82 44.90
CA ARG A 178 -10.03 -20.73 45.85
C ARG A 178 -9.03 -21.14 46.92
N TYR A 179 -9.37 -20.92 48.19
CA TYR A 179 -8.49 -21.16 49.35
C TYR A 179 -9.14 -22.12 50.35
N ARG A 180 -8.34 -22.94 51.02
CA ARG A 180 -8.75 -23.81 52.13
C ARG A 180 -7.75 -23.68 53.29
N VAL A 181 -8.25 -23.73 54.52
CA VAL A 181 -7.42 -23.71 55.73
C VAL A 181 -7.03 -25.15 56.09
N ASP A 182 -5.74 -25.42 56.34
CA ASP A 182 -5.21 -26.80 56.42
C ASP A 182 -5.62 -27.56 57.70
N ASP A 183 -5.96 -26.86 58.78
CA ASP A 183 -6.24 -27.44 60.10
C ASP A 183 -7.74 -27.43 60.50
N GLU A 184 -8.63 -26.99 59.60
CA GLU A 184 -10.07 -26.92 59.84
C GLU A 184 -10.85 -27.75 58.81
N ASP A 185 -11.87 -28.49 59.25
CA ASP A 185 -12.87 -29.15 58.38
C ASP A 185 -13.80 -28.11 57.70
N GLU A 186 -13.24 -26.98 57.24
CA GLU A 186 -13.94 -25.90 56.57
C GLU A 186 -13.91 -26.09 55.04
N ASP A 187 -15.03 -25.75 54.41
CA ASP A 187 -15.16 -25.77 52.95
C ASP A 187 -14.22 -24.74 52.30
N ALA A 188 -13.64 -25.10 51.15
CA ALA A 188 -12.81 -24.18 50.38
C ALA A 188 -13.63 -22.98 49.86
N VAL A 189 -13.14 -21.76 50.11
CA VAL A 189 -13.83 -20.50 49.80
C VAL A 189 -13.15 -19.71 48.68
N TRP A 190 -13.95 -18.95 47.93
CA TRP A 190 -13.50 -18.06 46.88
C TRP A 190 -13.26 -16.64 47.38
N LEU A 191 -12.06 -16.12 47.12
CA LEU A 191 -11.62 -14.80 47.56
C LEU A 191 -10.89 -14.06 46.45
N VAL A 192 -10.93 -12.73 46.47
CA VAL A 192 -10.10 -11.90 45.59
C VAL A 192 -8.64 -12.11 45.96
N SER A 193 -7.80 -12.38 44.96
CA SER A 193 -6.42 -12.77 45.19
C SER A 193 -5.58 -11.62 45.75
N PRO A 194 -4.52 -11.90 46.53
CA PRO A 194 -3.65 -10.87 47.08
C PRO A 194 -2.97 -10.00 46.01
N GLU A 195 -2.67 -10.55 44.82
CA GLU A 195 -2.11 -9.80 43.69
C GLU A 195 -3.09 -8.77 43.14
N SER A 196 -4.37 -9.13 43.05
CA SER A 196 -5.41 -8.18 42.64
C SER A 196 -5.62 -7.11 43.69
N ILE A 197 -5.49 -7.44 44.98
CA ILE A 197 -5.67 -6.49 46.09
C ILE A 197 -4.62 -5.39 46.09
N SER A 198 -3.36 -5.72 45.79
CA SER A 198 -2.29 -4.71 45.71
C SER A 198 -2.51 -3.70 44.59
N SER A 199 -3.27 -4.08 43.55
CA SER A 199 -3.57 -3.26 42.37
C SER A 199 -4.79 -2.35 42.57
N ILE A 200 -5.68 -2.65 43.54
CA ILE A 200 -6.93 -1.90 43.79
C ILE A 200 -6.71 -0.38 43.96
N PRO A 201 -5.73 0.10 44.74
CA PRO A 201 -5.56 1.55 44.94
C PRO A 201 -5.22 2.29 43.65
N LEU A 202 -4.37 1.69 42.80
CA LEU A 202 -3.98 2.26 41.50
C LEU A 202 -5.16 2.26 40.53
N LEU A 203 -5.91 1.16 40.49
CA LEU A 203 -7.16 1.06 39.72
C LEU A 203 -8.21 2.07 40.20
N TYR A 204 -8.26 2.37 41.50
CA TYR A 204 -9.19 3.37 42.05
C TYR A 204 -8.78 4.81 41.73
N GLU A 205 -7.49 5.12 41.54
CA GLU A 205 -7.08 6.45 41.11
C GLU A 205 -7.52 6.75 39.68
N GLU A 206 -7.42 5.76 38.78
CA GLU A 206 -7.84 5.90 37.38
C GLU A 206 -9.37 5.75 37.21
N TYR A 207 -9.93 4.68 37.78
CA TYR A 207 -11.33 4.31 37.62
C TYR A 207 -12.24 4.75 38.78
N GLY A 208 -11.75 5.50 39.76
CA GLY A 208 -12.57 6.07 40.85
C GLY A 208 -13.49 7.23 40.42
N PRO A 209 -14.35 7.73 41.32
CA PRO A 209 -15.26 8.83 40.99
C PRO A 209 -14.49 10.09 40.53
N SER A 210 -14.93 10.68 39.42
CA SER A 210 -14.31 11.89 38.85
C SER A 210 -14.30 13.06 39.84
N TRP A 211 -13.40 14.03 39.67
CA TRP A 211 -13.32 15.23 40.53
C TRP A 211 -14.70 15.91 40.70
N LEU A 212 -15.49 15.98 39.63
CA LEU A 212 -16.83 16.55 39.65
C LEU A 212 -17.82 15.67 40.44
N GLU A 213 -17.78 14.35 40.25
CA GLU A 213 -18.66 13.39 40.95
C GLU A 213 -18.41 13.37 42.47
N SER A 214 -17.15 13.56 42.88
CA SER A 214 -16.74 13.61 44.30
C SER A 214 -17.35 14.78 45.08
N HIS A 215 -17.67 15.89 44.41
CA HIS A 215 -18.22 17.10 45.01
C HIS A 215 -19.76 17.16 44.99
N ILE A 216 -20.42 16.24 44.29
CA ILE A 216 -21.87 16.22 44.14
C ILE A 216 -22.51 15.52 45.36
N PRO A 217 -23.50 16.14 46.05
CA PRO A 217 -24.19 15.51 47.17
C PRO A 217 -24.89 14.19 46.78
N GLU A 218 -24.86 13.19 47.67
CA GLU A 218 -25.38 11.83 47.41
C GLU A 218 -26.82 11.78 46.86
N ARG A 219 -27.65 12.79 47.16
CA ARG A 219 -29.05 12.90 46.69
C ARG A 219 -29.19 12.98 45.16
N PHE A 220 -28.14 13.40 44.46
CA PHE A 220 -28.16 13.56 43.00
C PHE A 220 -27.51 12.39 42.24
N HIS A 221 -26.97 11.39 42.96
CA HIS A 221 -26.46 10.13 42.40
C HIS A 221 -27.55 9.10 42.15
N ALA A 222 -28.80 9.38 42.55
CA ALA A 222 -29.93 8.52 42.23
C ALA A 222 -30.11 8.44 40.70
N SER A 223 -30.30 7.22 40.20
CA SER A 223 -30.56 6.95 38.79
C SER A 223 -31.99 7.37 38.45
N TYR A 224 -32.15 8.13 37.36
CA TYR A 224 -33.46 8.45 36.80
C TYR A 224 -33.49 8.06 35.31
N GLY A 225 -34.03 6.87 35.04
CA GLY A 225 -33.96 6.26 33.71
C GLY A 225 -32.57 5.70 33.41
N MET A 226 -31.98 6.06 32.28
CA MET A 226 -30.65 5.61 31.83
C MET A 226 -29.48 6.47 32.36
N LEU A 227 -29.75 7.58 33.04
CA LEU A 227 -28.75 8.58 33.47
C LEU A 227 -28.95 8.97 34.94
N LYS A 228 -27.88 9.37 35.62
CA LYS A 228 -27.93 9.94 36.98
C LYS A 228 -28.57 11.34 36.94
N ILE A 229 -29.26 11.75 37.99
CA ILE A 229 -29.96 13.05 38.03
C ILE A 229 -29.00 14.23 37.79
N TRP A 230 -27.76 14.15 38.28
CA TRP A 230 -26.77 15.20 38.06
C TRP A 230 -26.31 15.30 36.60
N GLU A 231 -26.29 14.19 35.85
CA GLU A 231 -25.89 14.18 34.42
C GLU A 231 -26.85 15.03 33.58
N TRP A 232 -28.14 15.05 33.92
CA TRP A 232 -29.14 15.92 33.29
C TRP A 232 -28.87 17.41 33.47
N ILE A 233 -28.18 17.81 34.54
CA ILE A 233 -27.77 19.21 34.78
C ILE A 233 -26.42 19.48 34.11
N ALA A 234 -25.52 18.49 34.11
CA ALA A 234 -24.21 18.60 33.49
C ALA A 234 -24.31 18.76 31.97
N ILE A 235 -25.22 18.05 31.28
CA ILE A 235 -25.37 18.11 29.82
C ILE A 235 -25.66 19.54 29.31
N PRO A 236 -26.67 20.27 29.81
CA PRO A 236 -26.92 21.66 29.40
C PRO A 236 -25.74 22.59 29.67
N VAL A 237 -25.07 22.45 30.81
CA VAL A 237 -23.90 23.27 31.18
C VAL A 237 -22.73 22.99 30.24
N PHE A 238 -22.48 21.72 29.94
CA PHE A 238 -21.48 21.27 28.97
C PHE A 238 -21.77 21.82 27.57
N LEU A 239 -23.00 21.68 27.07
CA LEU A 239 -23.41 22.23 25.77
C LEU A 239 -23.24 23.77 25.71
N LEU A 240 -23.55 24.47 26.80
CA LEU A 240 -23.37 25.91 26.89
C LEU A 240 -21.89 26.30 26.87
N ALA A 241 -21.05 25.62 27.64
CA ALA A 241 -19.61 25.86 27.68
C ALA A 241 -18.96 25.67 26.30
N ILE A 242 -19.27 24.56 25.63
CA ILE A 242 -18.75 24.28 24.28
C ILE A 242 -19.32 25.31 23.29
N GLY A 243 -20.60 25.66 23.38
CA GLY A 243 -21.22 26.69 22.54
C GLY A 243 -20.53 28.05 22.67
N LEU A 244 -20.14 28.45 23.88
CA LEU A 244 -19.36 29.67 24.12
C LEU A 244 -17.97 29.60 23.49
N VAL A 245 -17.29 28.45 23.57
CA VAL A 245 -15.99 28.23 22.90
C VAL A 245 -16.14 28.40 21.40
N GLY A 246 -17.14 27.78 20.77
CA GLY A 246 -17.37 27.93 19.33
C GLY A 246 -17.75 29.34 18.92
N TRP A 247 -18.57 30.02 19.72
CA TRP A 247 -18.89 31.43 19.50
C TRP A 247 -17.64 32.30 19.55
N GLY A 248 -16.75 32.06 20.53
CA GLY A 248 -15.45 32.71 20.65
C GLY A 248 -14.56 32.47 19.43
N VAL A 249 -14.41 31.22 18.98
CA VAL A 249 -13.62 30.87 17.79
C VAL A 249 -14.20 31.52 16.54
N HIS A 250 -15.53 31.46 16.35
CA HIS A 250 -16.20 32.09 15.21
C HIS A 250 -15.97 33.61 15.18
N PHE A 251 -16.03 34.27 16.34
CA PHE A 251 -15.74 35.70 16.49
C PHE A 251 -14.27 36.02 16.18
N LEU A 252 -13.33 35.26 16.75
CA LEU A 252 -11.88 35.45 16.55
C LEU A 252 -11.46 35.25 15.09
N VAL A 253 -11.94 34.18 14.44
CA VAL A 253 -11.66 33.91 13.02
C VAL A 253 -12.31 34.99 12.14
N GLY A 254 -13.50 35.46 12.51
CA GLY A 254 -14.16 36.59 11.86
C GLY A 254 -13.34 37.88 11.95
N LEU A 255 -12.80 38.19 13.13
CA LEU A 255 -11.95 39.36 13.35
C LEU A 255 -10.63 39.25 12.57
N ALA A 256 -10.01 38.07 12.58
CA ALA A 256 -8.79 37.79 11.80
C ALA A 256 -9.01 38.03 10.30
N SER A 257 -10.19 37.69 9.77
CA SER A 257 -10.53 37.93 8.36
C SER A 257 -10.52 39.41 7.97
N GLN A 258 -10.76 40.32 8.92
CA GLN A 258 -10.75 41.77 8.72
C GLN A 258 -9.33 42.35 8.79
N TRP A 259 -8.41 41.67 9.48
CA TRP A 259 -7.01 42.09 9.61
C TRP A 259 -6.14 41.63 8.43
N LEU A 260 -6.61 40.66 7.66
CA LEU A 260 -5.92 40.17 6.46
C LEU A 260 -6.13 41.12 5.28
N PRO A 261 -5.11 41.31 4.41
CA PRO A 261 -5.23 42.14 3.23
C PRO A 261 -6.38 41.66 2.32
N SER A 262 -7.13 42.61 1.75
CA SER A 262 -8.26 42.35 0.88
C SER A 262 -7.83 41.52 -0.33
N GLY A 263 -8.22 40.24 -0.37
CA GLY A 263 -7.80 39.30 -1.41
C GLY A 263 -8.22 37.86 -1.13
N LEU A 264 -7.54 36.91 -1.78
CA LEU A 264 -7.75 35.47 -1.57
C LEU A 264 -7.69 35.01 -0.10
N PRO A 265 -6.77 35.49 0.77
CA PRO A 265 -6.71 35.01 2.14
C PRO A 265 -7.88 35.47 3.03
N SER A 266 -8.41 36.69 2.85
CA SER A 266 -9.58 37.14 3.61
C SER A 266 -10.85 36.36 3.22
N ILE A 267 -11.01 36.03 1.93
CA ILE A 267 -12.10 35.18 1.42
C ILE A 267 -12.01 33.79 2.05
N PHE A 268 -10.82 33.17 2.07
CA PHE A 268 -10.61 31.84 2.65
C PHE A 268 -10.95 31.79 4.15
N VAL A 269 -10.43 32.74 4.94
CA VAL A 269 -10.67 32.79 6.39
C VAL A 269 -12.15 33.03 6.72
N SER A 270 -12.82 33.89 5.96
CA SER A 270 -14.27 34.14 6.13
C SER A 270 -15.13 32.91 5.85
N GLN A 271 -14.69 32.01 4.97
CA GLN A 271 -15.40 30.79 4.58
C GLN A 271 -15.16 29.62 5.54
N ILE A 272 -14.10 29.66 6.35
CA ILE A 272 -13.70 28.58 7.27
C ILE A 272 -14.18 28.78 8.70
N LYS A 273 -14.57 30.00 9.09
CA LYS A 273 -14.97 30.34 10.47
C LYS A 273 -15.94 29.36 11.14
N VAL A 274 -16.92 28.83 10.40
CA VAL A 274 -17.90 27.86 10.93
C VAL A 274 -17.26 26.49 11.12
N SER A 275 -16.54 26.00 10.11
CA SER A 275 -15.84 24.72 10.17
C SER A 275 -14.77 24.69 11.26
N MET A 276 -14.01 25.78 11.42
CA MET A 276 -13.01 25.91 12.47
C MET A 276 -13.66 25.91 13.86
N ALA A 277 -14.78 26.62 14.03
CA ALA A 277 -15.53 26.59 15.28
C ALA A 277 -16.01 25.17 15.61
N LEU A 278 -16.51 24.41 14.62
CA LEU A 278 -16.93 23.01 14.82
C LEU A 278 -15.77 22.09 15.19
N VAL A 279 -14.62 22.21 14.54
CA VAL A 279 -13.42 21.40 14.86
C VAL A 279 -12.94 21.70 16.28
N VAL A 280 -12.80 22.99 16.64
CA VAL A 280 -12.33 23.37 17.97
C VAL A 280 -13.35 22.98 19.04
N MET A 281 -14.64 23.18 18.80
CA MET A 281 -15.68 22.70 19.72
C MET A 281 -15.64 21.20 19.91
N SER A 282 -15.45 20.45 18.83
CA SER A 282 -15.37 19.00 18.92
C SER A 282 -14.17 18.53 19.74
N LEU A 283 -13.00 19.14 19.51
CA LEU A 283 -11.77 18.82 20.23
C LEU A 283 -11.88 19.16 21.72
N VAL A 284 -12.45 20.33 22.05
CA VAL A 284 -12.65 20.76 23.43
C VAL A 284 -13.72 19.90 24.12
N ALA A 285 -14.77 19.51 23.40
CA ALA A 285 -15.80 18.61 23.91
C ALA A 285 -15.23 17.22 24.25
N GLN A 286 -14.37 16.64 23.41
CA GLN A 286 -13.68 15.38 23.69
C GLN A 286 -12.81 15.50 24.95
N SER A 287 -11.94 16.51 25.01
CA SER A 287 -11.08 16.73 26.17
C SER A 287 -11.86 16.95 27.48
N LEU A 288 -13.03 17.60 27.42
CA LEU A 288 -13.93 17.76 28.57
C LEU A 288 -14.62 16.44 28.97
N LEU A 289 -14.99 15.58 28.01
CA LEU A 289 -15.57 14.26 28.31
C LEU A 289 -14.55 13.35 28.99
N ASP A 290 -13.29 13.39 28.57
CA ASP A 290 -12.25 12.52 29.15
C ASP A 290 -11.83 12.99 30.55
N TYR A 291 -11.70 14.30 30.77
CA TYR A 291 -11.10 14.85 32.00
C TYR A 291 -12.11 15.41 33.01
N ALA A 292 -13.24 15.96 32.55
CA ALA A 292 -14.14 16.76 33.39
C ALA A 292 -15.50 16.10 33.66
N VAL A 293 -16.00 15.24 32.77
CA VAL A 293 -17.36 14.68 32.86
C VAL A 293 -17.39 13.20 32.51
N SER A 294 -17.49 12.33 33.52
CA SER A 294 -17.70 10.90 33.30
C SER A 294 -19.20 10.61 33.15
N PHE A 295 -19.66 10.36 31.92
CA PHE A 295 -20.99 9.79 31.66
C PHE A 295 -20.97 8.25 31.69
N SER A 296 -22.12 7.60 31.53
CA SER A 296 -22.19 6.15 31.31
C SER A 296 -21.43 5.73 30.04
N ALA A 297 -20.89 4.51 30.02
CA ALA A 297 -20.09 3.99 28.91
C ALA A 297 -20.79 4.09 27.54
N VAL A 298 -22.09 3.81 27.49
CA VAL A 298 -22.88 3.93 26.25
C VAL A 298 -22.97 5.39 25.78
N ALA A 299 -23.14 6.33 26.72
CA ALA A 299 -23.22 7.74 26.40
C ALA A 299 -21.85 8.30 25.97
N THR A 300 -20.76 7.94 26.66
CA THR A 300 -19.41 8.38 26.30
C THR A 300 -19.01 7.88 24.92
N THR A 301 -19.25 6.61 24.58
CA THR A 301 -18.97 6.06 23.25
C THR A 301 -19.78 6.75 22.17
N PHE A 302 -21.08 6.98 22.40
CA PHE A 302 -21.94 7.70 21.45
C PHE A 302 -21.44 9.13 21.20
N PHE A 303 -21.10 9.88 22.25
CA PHE A 303 -20.59 11.24 22.11
C PHE A 303 -19.24 11.28 21.42
N HIS A 304 -18.32 10.34 21.72
CA HIS A 304 -17.03 10.26 21.04
C HIS A 304 -17.18 10.05 19.53
N ILE A 305 -17.99 9.09 19.10
CA ILE A 305 -18.24 8.81 17.68
C ILE A 305 -18.87 10.03 16.98
N LEU A 306 -19.85 10.66 17.63
CA LEU A 306 -20.51 11.86 17.12
C LEU A 306 -19.52 13.01 16.94
N LEU A 307 -18.68 13.28 17.95
CA LEU A 307 -17.69 14.35 17.93
C LEU A 307 -16.62 14.10 16.87
N ILE A 308 -16.07 12.88 16.79
CA ILE A 308 -15.12 12.49 15.74
C ILE A 308 -15.70 12.75 14.34
N THR A 309 -16.98 12.41 14.14
CA THR A 309 -17.66 12.62 12.86
C THR A 309 -17.80 14.12 12.54
N ILE A 310 -18.17 14.95 13.53
CA ILE A 310 -18.25 16.41 13.38
C ILE A 310 -16.87 17.01 13.10
N MET A 311 -15.84 16.56 13.80
CA MET A 311 -14.45 16.98 13.59
C MET A 311 -13.98 16.63 12.17
N ALA A 312 -14.17 15.39 11.73
CA ALA A 312 -13.76 14.94 10.40
C ALA A 312 -14.50 15.71 9.29
N TRP A 313 -15.80 15.99 9.47
CA TRP A 313 -16.56 16.86 8.57
C TRP A 313 -16.02 18.30 8.55
N GLY A 314 -15.71 18.86 9.73
CA GLY A 314 -15.11 20.18 9.87
C GLY A 314 -13.77 20.30 9.14
N VAL A 315 -12.86 19.35 9.37
CA VAL A 315 -11.56 19.29 8.69
C VAL A 315 -11.72 19.12 7.18
N GLY A 316 -12.63 18.24 6.73
CA GLY A 316 -12.92 18.04 5.32
C GLY A 316 -13.38 19.33 4.64
N THR A 317 -14.36 20.03 5.23
CA THR A 317 -14.84 21.30 4.67
C THR A 317 -13.73 22.36 4.60
N ILE A 318 -12.82 22.44 5.59
CA ILE A 318 -11.65 23.33 5.56
C ILE A 318 -10.75 23.01 4.36
N ALA A 319 -10.43 21.74 4.16
CA ALA A 319 -9.61 21.29 3.04
C ALA A 319 -10.28 21.60 1.68
N LEU A 320 -11.61 21.48 1.56
CA LEU A 320 -12.33 21.85 0.34
C LEU A 320 -12.26 23.35 0.05
N ARG A 321 -12.40 24.18 1.09
CA ARG A 321 -12.25 25.64 0.95
C ARG A 321 -10.83 26.03 0.54
N LEU A 322 -9.83 25.26 0.95
CA LEU A 322 -8.42 25.49 0.55
C LEU A 322 -8.25 25.21 -0.94
N VAL A 323 -8.82 24.11 -1.42
CA VAL A 323 -8.82 23.73 -2.84
C VAL A 323 -9.55 24.78 -3.66
N ASP A 324 -10.74 25.23 -3.25
CA ASP A 324 -11.51 26.26 -3.94
C ASP A 324 -10.72 27.58 -4.04
N THR A 325 -10.02 27.96 -2.97
CA THR A 325 -9.16 29.17 -2.94
C THR A 325 -7.95 29.01 -3.87
N PHE A 326 -7.31 27.84 -3.88
CA PHE A 326 -6.20 27.53 -4.77
C PHE A 326 -6.63 27.53 -6.24
N MET A 327 -7.79 26.93 -6.55
CA MET A 327 -8.39 26.92 -7.89
C MET A 327 -8.64 28.35 -8.39
N LEU A 328 -9.20 29.22 -7.56
CA LEU A 328 -9.43 30.64 -7.91
C LEU A 328 -8.11 31.38 -8.18
N LYS A 329 -7.07 31.11 -7.38
CA LYS A 329 -5.73 31.68 -7.59
C LYS A 329 -5.11 31.22 -8.91
N MET A 330 -5.22 29.93 -9.22
CA MET A 330 -4.69 29.33 -10.44
C MET A 330 -5.41 29.86 -11.68
N THR A 331 -6.74 29.99 -11.61
CA THR A 331 -7.56 30.55 -12.68
C THR A 331 -7.19 32.00 -12.99
N ARG A 332 -7.02 32.85 -11.96
CA ARG A 332 -6.58 34.25 -12.15
C ARG A 332 -5.17 34.36 -12.72
N ARG A 333 -4.24 33.49 -12.29
CA ARG A 333 -2.86 33.47 -12.83
C ARG A 333 -2.80 33.04 -14.29
N LEU A 334 -3.60 32.05 -14.68
CA LEU A 334 -3.61 31.52 -16.05
C LEU A 334 -4.32 32.45 -17.04
N ILE A 335 -5.37 33.17 -16.60
CA ILE A 335 -6.13 34.09 -17.46
C ILE A 335 -5.43 35.45 -17.59
N GLY A 336 -4.63 35.87 -16.61
CA GLY A 336 -3.91 37.16 -16.65
C GLY A 336 -2.79 37.26 -17.69
N GLU A 337 -2.46 36.18 -18.40
CA GLU A 337 -1.34 36.11 -19.35
C GLU A 337 -1.76 35.72 -20.77
N ILE A 338 -3.08 35.54 -21.02
CA ILE A 338 -3.62 35.15 -22.33
C ILE A 338 -4.47 36.29 -22.88
N ASP A 339 -3.94 36.88 -23.95
CA ASP A 339 -4.51 37.87 -24.86
C ASP A 339 -6.02 37.70 -25.15
N ASP A 340 -6.73 38.81 -25.27
CA ASP A 340 -8.21 39.00 -25.26
C ASP A 340 -8.98 38.36 -26.45
N THR A 341 -8.41 37.41 -27.19
CA THR A 341 -8.90 37.02 -28.53
C THR A 341 -9.60 35.66 -28.68
N LYS A 342 -9.87 34.85 -27.63
CA LYS A 342 -10.61 33.57 -27.83
C LYS A 342 -11.59 33.15 -26.71
N PRO A 343 -12.91 33.20 -26.95
CA PRO A 343 -13.95 32.74 -25.99
C PRO A 343 -14.13 31.21 -25.89
N ARG A 344 -13.23 30.39 -26.48
CA ARG A 344 -13.34 28.92 -26.52
C ARG A 344 -12.49 28.17 -25.49
N ASP A 345 -11.39 28.77 -25.00
CA ASP A 345 -10.51 28.11 -24.02
C ASP A 345 -11.01 28.24 -22.58
N GLU A 346 -11.77 29.29 -22.28
CA GLU A 346 -12.34 29.53 -20.95
C GLU A 346 -13.32 28.41 -20.53
N ARG A 347 -14.14 27.91 -21.46
CA ARG A 347 -15.08 26.81 -21.20
C ARG A 347 -14.37 25.49 -20.91
N LYS A 348 -13.25 25.20 -21.59
CA LYS A 348 -12.47 23.97 -21.37
C LYS A 348 -11.74 24.00 -20.03
N LEU A 349 -11.13 25.13 -19.67
CA LEU A 349 -10.47 25.31 -18.38
C LEU A 349 -11.45 25.13 -17.23
N LEU A 350 -12.62 25.78 -17.29
CA LEU A 350 -13.66 25.62 -16.28
C LEU A 350 -14.10 24.15 -16.14
N THR A 351 -14.27 23.43 -17.26
CA THR A 351 -14.69 22.02 -17.25
C THR A 351 -13.65 21.13 -16.56
N THR A 352 -12.36 21.31 -16.87
CA THR A 352 -11.27 20.55 -16.23
C THR A 352 -11.13 20.86 -14.74
N LEU A 353 -11.29 22.13 -14.35
CA LEU A 353 -11.26 22.54 -12.94
C LEU A 353 -12.41 21.93 -12.14
N TYR A 354 -13.62 21.86 -12.70
CA TYR A 354 -14.76 21.19 -12.07
C TYR A 354 -14.54 19.68 -11.91
N ALA A 355 -13.94 19.02 -12.90
CA ALA A 355 -13.60 17.60 -12.82
C ALA A 355 -12.56 17.34 -11.71
N LEU A 356 -11.52 18.18 -11.62
CA LEU A 356 -10.51 18.08 -10.56
C LEU A 356 -11.12 18.29 -9.18
N ARG A 357 -11.99 19.28 -9.03
CA ARG A 357 -12.72 19.54 -7.78
C ARG A 357 -13.54 18.33 -7.34
N ARG A 358 -14.26 17.68 -8.26
CA ARG A 358 -15.02 16.45 -7.97
C ARG A 358 -14.10 15.30 -7.53
N GLY A 359 -12.94 15.15 -8.17
CA GLY A 359 -11.94 14.17 -7.77
C GLY A 359 -11.42 14.40 -6.35
N ILE A 360 -11.08 15.64 -6.00
CA ILE A 360 -10.59 15.99 -4.66
C ILE A 360 -11.67 15.78 -3.59
N ILE A 361 -12.94 16.14 -3.89
CA ILE A 361 -14.07 15.86 -3.00
C ILE A 361 -14.21 14.35 -2.76
N LEU A 362 -14.14 13.54 -3.82
CA LEU A 362 -14.25 12.09 -3.70
C LEU A 362 -13.14 11.49 -2.81
N VAL A 363 -11.89 11.86 -3.07
CA VAL A 363 -10.73 11.38 -2.29
C VAL A 363 -10.87 11.75 -0.82
N MET A 364 -11.32 12.98 -0.54
CA MET A 364 -11.51 13.45 0.83
C MET A 364 -12.66 12.73 1.54
N VAL A 365 -13.80 12.55 0.87
CA VAL A 365 -14.94 11.82 1.45
C VAL A 365 -14.53 10.38 1.78
N VAL A 366 -13.77 9.73 0.91
CA VAL A 366 -13.22 8.39 1.16
C VAL A 366 -12.24 8.41 2.34
N ALA A 367 -11.32 9.38 2.40
CA ALA A 367 -10.36 9.49 3.51
C ALA A 367 -11.06 9.73 4.87
N VAL A 368 -12.08 10.59 4.90
CA VAL A 368 -12.90 10.83 6.09
C VAL A 368 -13.67 9.58 6.49
N ALA A 369 -14.27 8.88 5.52
CA ALA A 369 -14.99 7.63 5.79
C ALA A 369 -14.06 6.57 6.38
N ILE A 370 -12.85 6.40 5.83
CA ILE A 370 -11.83 5.48 6.36
C ILE A 370 -11.45 5.86 7.79
N TYR A 371 -11.19 7.14 8.06
CA TYR A 371 -10.83 7.61 9.40
C TYR A 371 -11.94 7.35 10.42
N VAL A 372 -13.20 7.66 10.08
CA VAL A 372 -14.34 7.43 10.96
C VAL A 372 -14.58 5.94 11.20
N LEU A 373 -14.48 5.10 10.16
CA LEU A 373 -14.61 3.64 10.29
C LEU A 373 -13.53 3.05 11.20
N GLY A 374 -12.31 3.58 11.15
CA GLY A 374 -11.20 3.11 11.99
C GLY A 374 -11.32 3.44 13.47
N GLN A 375 -12.31 4.23 13.88
CA GLN A 375 -12.57 4.58 15.29
C GLN A 375 -13.66 3.71 15.92
N ILE A 376 -14.27 2.80 15.14
CA ILE A 376 -15.32 1.90 15.62
C ILE A 376 -14.67 0.54 15.93
N GLU A 377 -14.70 0.10 17.19
CA GLU A 377 -14.13 -1.19 17.62
C GLU A 377 -14.69 -2.41 16.84
N LEU A 378 -15.92 -2.32 16.34
CA LEU A 378 -16.52 -3.34 15.44
C LEU A 378 -15.70 -3.59 14.15
N PHE A 379 -14.82 -2.66 13.77
CA PHE A 379 -13.92 -2.83 12.63
C PHE A 379 -12.66 -3.62 12.95
N GLU A 380 -12.33 -3.94 14.20
CA GLU A 380 -11.16 -4.78 14.50
C GLU A 380 -11.35 -6.20 13.97
N THR A 381 -12.56 -6.76 14.06
CA THR A 381 -12.87 -8.12 13.59
C THR A 381 -13.18 -8.19 12.09
N LEU A 382 -13.82 -7.17 11.51
CA LEU A 382 -14.20 -7.16 10.08
C LEU A 382 -13.25 -6.36 9.18
N GLY A 383 -12.42 -5.48 9.75
CA GLY A 383 -11.57 -4.54 9.02
C GLY A 383 -10.54 -5.22 8.14
N VAL A 384 -9.98 -6.36 8.58
CA VAL A 384 -9.02 -7.15 7.77
C VAL A 384 -9.66 -7.64 6.47
N THR A 385 -10.91 -8.12 6.52
CA THR A 385 -11.62 -8.62 5.32
C THR A 385 -12.02 -7.50 4.36
N LEU A 386 -12.44 -6.35 4.90
CA LEU A 386 -12.75 -5.14 4.13
C LEU A 386 -11.49 -4.55 3.50
N LEU A 387 -10.37 -4.52 4.21
CA LEU A 387 -9.09 -4.03 3.70
C LEU A 387 -8.51 -4.98 2.64
N ALA A 388 -8.65 -6.30 2.83
CA ALA A 388 -8.28 -7.30 1.84
C ALA A 388 -9.07 -7.14 0.53
N SER A 389 -10.39 -6.96 0.61
CA SER A 389 -11.24 -6.72 -0.57
C SER A 389 -10.97 -5.36 -1.24
N ALA A 390 -10.74 -4.30 -0.46
CA ALA A 390 -10.34 -2.98 -0.96
C ALA A 390 -9.00 -3.02 -1.71
N SER A 391 -8.07 -3.87 -1.26
CA SER A 391 -6.76 -4.07 -1.91
C SER A 391 -6.92 -4.65 -3.32
N VAL A 392 -7.77 -5.67 -3.48
CA VAL A 392 -8.08 -6.27 -4.79
C VAL A 392 -8.71 -5.22 -5.73
N LEU A 393 -9.67 -4.45 -5.23
CA LEU A 393 -10.30 -3.38 -6.01
C LEU A 393 -9.28 -2.31 -6.44
N THR A 394 -8.37 -1.93 -5.55
CA THR A 394 -7.30 -0.96 -5.83
C THR A 394 -6.37 -1.46 -6.93
N VAL A 395 -5.97 -2.74 -6.89
CA VAL A 395 -5.16 -3.35 -7.95
C VAL A 395 -5.90 -3.33 -9.28
N LEU A 396 -7.19 -3.68 -9.30
CA LEU A 396 -8.01 -3.68 -10.51
C LEU A 396 -8.10 -2.28 -11.16
N VAL A 397 -8.36 -1.26 -10.34
CA VAL A 397 -8.41 0.15 -10.78
C VAL A 397 -7.02 0.62 -11.24
N GLY A 398 -5.95 0.21 -10.57
CA GLY A 398 -4.58 0.53 -10.96
C GLY A 398 -4.20 -0.04 -12.33
N ILE A 399 -4.55 -1.30 -12.59
CA ILE A 399 -4.34 -1.95 -13.90
C ILE A 399 -5.14 -1.23 -14.98
N ALA A 400 -6.41 -0.90 -14.74
CA ALA A 400 -7.25 -0.16 -15.69
C ALA A 400 -6.72 1.27 -15.96
N GLY A 401 -6.15 1.93 -14.95
CA GLY A 401 -5.61 3.28 -15.03
C GLY A 401 -4.17 3.38 -15.57
N GLN A 402 -3.47 2.26 -15.72
CA GLN A 402 -2.04 2.22 -16.04
C GLN A 402 -1.70 3.00 -17.31
N THR A 403 -2.51 2.86 -18.37
CA THR A 403 -2.30 3.58 -19.64
C THR A 403 -2.44 5.09 -19.48
N VAL A 404 -3.42 5.54 -18.70
CA VAL A 404 -3.65 6.97 -18.47
C VAL A 404 -2.48 7.57 -17.70
N LEU A 405 -2.02 6.89 -16.65
CA LEU A 405 -0.88 7.34 -15.85
C LEU A 405 0.41 7.35 -16.69
N SER A 406 0.64 6.31 -17.49
CA SER A 406 1.77 6.24 -18.43
C SER A 406 1.75 7.42 -19.41
N ASN A 407 0.60 7.74 -19.99
CA ASN A 407 0.46 8.89 -20.89
C ASN A 407 0.82 10.22 -20.22
N ILE A 408 0.41 10.42 -18.97
CA ILE A 408 0.73 11.63 -18.20
C ILE A 408 2.23 11.72 -17.91
N LEU A 409 2.84 10.62 -17.44
CA LEU A 409 4.27 10.57 -17.12
C LEU A 409 5.14 10.81 -18.35
N SER A 410 4.80 10.21 -19.49
CA SER A 410 5.52 10.47 -20.75
C SER A 410 5.42 11.93 -21.17
N SER A 411 4.25 12.55 -21.00
CA SER A 411 4.05 13.96 -21.35
C SER A 411 4.81 14.91 -20.42
N PHE A 412 4.85 14.59 -19.12
CA PHE A 412 5.68 15.29 -18.14
C PHE A 412 7.18 15.16 -18.47
N GLN A 413 7.63 13.96 -18.83
CA GLN A 413 9.02 13.71 -19.24
C GLN A 413 9.43 14.54 -20.46
N VAL A 414 8.57 14.69 -21.48
CA VAL A 414 8.84 15.55 -22.65
C VAL A 414 8.99 17.00 -22.25
N SER A 415 8.11 17.50 -21.39
CA SER A 415 8.16 18.89 -20.92
C SER A 415 9.47 19.19 -20.17
N LEU A 416 9.98 18.21 -19.41
CA LEU A 416 11.19 18.34 -18.62
C LEU A 416 12.47 18.15 -19.47
N ALA A 417 12.55 17.07 -20.24
CA ALA A 417 13.76 16.70 -21.00
C ALA A 417 13.93 17.52 -22.30
N LYS A 418 12.84 18.10 -22.83
CA LYS A 418 12.79 18.92 -24.05
C LYS A 418 13.63 18.35 -25.22
N PRO A 419 13.41 17.09 -25.63
CA PRO A 419 14.17 16.49 -26.74
C PRO A 419 13.83 17.11 -28.12
N ILE A 420 12.70 17.82 -28.20
CA ILE A 420 12.25 18.59 -29.36
C ILE A 420 11.73 19.95 -28.89
N ARG A 421 11.88 20.97 -29.73
CA ARG A 421 11.36 22.32 -29.51
C ARG A 421 10.36 22.69 -30.59
N VAL A 422 9.47 23.63 -30.26
CA VAL A 422 8.58 24.24 -31.25
C VAL A 422 9.45 24.97 -32.27
N GLY A 423 9.26 24.65 -33.56
CA GLY A 423 10.06 25.14 -34.67
C GLY A 423 11.09 24.15 -35.22
N ASP A 424 11.40 23.06 -34.51
CA ASP A 424 12.37 22.06 -35.00
C ASP A 424 11.85 21.33 -36.25
N LEU A 425 12.76 21.04 -37.19
CA LEU A 425 12.51 20.15 -38.32
C LEU A 425 12.88 18.72 -37.93
N VAL A 426 11.89 17.82 -37.98
CA VAL A 426 12.04 16.41 -37.61
C VAL A 426 11.60 15.49 -38.73
N ILE A 427 12.25 14.33 -38.83
CA ILE A 427 11.77 13.21 -39.64
C ILE A 427 11.07 12.23 -38.69
N PHE A 428 9.76 12.10 -38.86
CA PHE A 428 8.91 11.20 -38.07
C PHE A 428 8.17 10.26 -39.03
N GLU A 429 8.32 8.95 -38.84
CA GLU A 429 7.78 7.91 -39.73
C GLU A 429 8.12 8.12 -41.22
N GLY A 430 9.33 8.62 -41.50
CA GLY A 430 9.79 8.89 -42.86
C GLY A 430 9.24 10.18 -43.47
N HIS A 431 8.42 10.95 -42.75
CA HIS A 431 7.88 12.22 -43.20
C HIS A 431 8.61 13.42 -42.59
N TRP A 432 9.03 14.34 -43.46
CA TRP A 432 9.58 15.63 -43.06
C TRP A 432 8.49 16.51 -42.46
N SER A 433 8.68 16.92 -41.21
CA SER A 433 7.67 17.64 -40.45
C SER A 433 8.27 18.71 -39.54
N TYR A 434 7.61 19.86 -39.44
CA TYR A 434 7.94 20.91 -38.48
C TYR A 434 7.09 20.77 -37.22
N VAL A 435 7.70 20.97 -36.05
CA VAL A 435 6.98 20.99 -34.78
C VAL A 435 6.26 22.34 -34.61
N GLU A 436 4.93 22.37 -34.80
CA GLU A 436 4.13 23.60 -34.63
C GLU A 436 3.76 23.87 -33.17
N GLY A 437 3.60 22.82 -32.36
CA GLY A 437 3.19 22.98 -30.97
C GLY A 437 3.27 21.68 -30.18
N ILE A 438 3.65 21.78 -28.92
CA ILE A 438 3.73 20.66 -27.98
C ILE A 438 2.65 20.88 -26.93
N PHE A 439 1.61 20.05 -26.93
CA PHE A 439 0.53 20.08 -25.93
C PHE A 439 0.72 18.96 -24.91
N TYR A 440 -0.08 18.99 -23.84
CA TYR A 440 -0.01 17.99 -22.77
C TYR A 440 -0.29 16.55 -23.20
N THR A 441 -1.02 16.32 -24.30
CA THR A 441 -1.41 14.96 -24.72
C THR A 441 -1.01 14.62 -26.15
N PHE A 442 -0.70 15.63 -26.98
CA PHE A 442 -0.31 15.44 -28.37
C PHE A 442 0.71 16.50 -28.81
N ILE A 443 1.50 16.14 -29.81
CA ILE A 443 2.39 17.05 -30.54
C ILE A 443 1.74 17.32 -31.89
N ARG A 444 1.67 18.60 -32.26
CA ARG A 444 1.22 19.01 -33.59
C ARG A 444 2.42 19.13 -34.51
N LEU A 445 2.49 18.26 -35.50
CA LEU A 445 3.49 18.28 -36.56
C LEU A 445 2.85 18.81 -37.85
N ARG A 446 3.55 19.69 -38.56
CA ARG A 446 3.17 20.11 -39.91
C ARG A 446 4.07 19.44 -40.93
N THR A 447 3.51 18.55 -41.74
CA THR A 447 4.24 17.90 -42.83
C THR A 447 4.60 18.90 -43.93
N TRP A 448 5.53 18.52 -44.81
CA TRP A 448 5.97 19.34 -45.94
C TRP A 448 4.82 19.75 -46.89
N ASP A 449 3.75 18.95 -46.98
CA ASP A 449 2.54 19.23 -47.74
C ASP A 449 1.46 19.99 -46.94
N GLU A 450 1.89 20.70 -45.90
CA GLU A 450 1.09 21.57 -45.02
C GLU A 450 -0.01 20.89 -44.18
N ARG A 451 -0.09 19.55 -44.18
CA ARG A 451 -1.03 18.83 -43.31
C ARG A 451 -0.58 18.85 -41.86
N ARG A 452 -1.55 18.89 -40.94
CA ARG A 452 -1.31 18.90 -39.48
C ARG A 452 -1.58 17.52 -38.89
N LEU A 453 -0.53 16.83 -38.49
CA LEU A 453 -0.58 15.57 -37.77
C LEU A 453 -0.63 15.87 -36.26
N ASN A 454 -1.71 15.46 -35.59
CA ASN A 454 -1.79 15.49 -34.13
C ASN A 454 -1.37 14.12 -33.60
N VAL A 455 -0.12 14.00 -33.17
CA VAL A 455 0.48 12.73 -32.74
C VAL A 455 0.44 12.64 -31.21
N PRO A 456 -0.15 11.59 -30.60
CA PRO A 456 -0.09 11.41 -29.16
C PRO A 456 1.36 11.41 -28.66
N VAL A 457 1.64 12.10 -27.55
CA VAL A 457 3.02 12.23 -27.03
C VAL A 457 3.66 10.87 -26.79
N THR A 458 2.90 9.91 -26.25
CA THR A 458 3.38 8.55 -26.02
C THR A 458 3.74 7.82 -27.29
N TYR A 459 2.92 7.98 -28.33
CA TYR A 459 3.20 7.38 -29.63
C TYR A 459 4.47 7.96 -30.25
N PHE A 460 4.62 9.29 -30.21
CA PHE A 460 5.80 9.99 -30.74
C PHE A 460 7.09 9.52 -30.07
N LEU A 461 7.10 9.38 -28.73
CA LEU A 461 8.25 8.91 -27.97
C LEU A 461 8.52 7.41 -28.10
N SER A 462 7.51 6.62 -28.42
CA SER A 462 7.67 5.17 -28.62
C SER A 462 8.41 4.82 -29.91
N LYS A 463 8.56 5.79 -30.83
CA LYS A 463 9.18 5.62 -32.13
C LYS A 463 10.48 6.43 -32.23
N PRO A 464 11.51 5.91 -32.92
CA PRO A 464 12.68 6.72 -33.23
C PRO A 464 12.28 7.88 -34.16
N PHE A 465 12.85 9.04 -33.92
CA PHE A 465 12.72 10.23 -34.75
C PHE A 465 14.09 10.87 -34.94
N GLU A 466 14.29 11.53 -36.08
CA GLU A 466 15.51 12.30 -36.35
C GLU A 466 15.20 13.78 -36.19
N ASN A 467 15.99 14.50 -35.39
CA ASN A 467 15.87 15.94 -35.26
C ASN A 467 17.02 16.61 -36.02
N LEU A 468 16.67 17.28 -37.12
CA LEU A 468 17.63 17.90 -38.04
C LEU A 468 18.05 19.31 -37.58
N SER A 469 17.50 19.81 -36.47
CA SER A 469 17.69 21.19 -36.00
C SER A 469 18.40 21.32 -34.64
N VAL A 470 18.76 20.21 -33.95
CA VAL A 470 19.22 20.23 -32.53
C VAL A 470 20.50 21.04 -32.29
N LYS A 471 21.53 20.88 -33.14
CA LYS A 471 22.86 21.50 -32.94
C LYS A 471 23.30 22.35 -34.12
N SER A 472 22.96 21.91 -35.32
CA SER A 472 23.35 22.54 -36.57
C SER A 472 22.43 21.99 -37.64
N ALA A 473 21.83 22.87 -38.45
CA ALA A 473 21.01 22.49 -39.60
C ALA A 473 21.83 21.89 -40.75
N LYS A 474 23.17 21.94 -40.65
CA LYS A 474 24.06 21.42 -41.69
C LYS A 474 23.93 19.91 -41.85
N MET A 475 23.78 19.45 -43.09
CA MET A 475 23.58 18.04 -43.41
C MET A 475 24.37 17.66 -44.67
N TYR A 476 24.94 16.45 -44.66
CA TYR A 476 25.45 15.84 -45.89
C TYR A 476 24.28 15.36 -46.75
N ARG A 477 24.29 15.78 -48.02
CA ARG A 477 23.44 15.23 -49.07
C ARG A 477 24.30 14.34 -49.97
N CYS A 478 23.68 13.30 -50.49
CA CYS A 478 24.31 12.36 -51.41
C CYS A 478 23.41 12.17 -52.62
N MET A 479 23.94 12.44 -53.81
CA MET A 479 23.31 12.04 -55.06
C MET A 479 24.10 10.91 -55.70
N VAL A 480 23.40 9.97 -56.33
CA VAL A 480 24.01 8.83 -57.03
C VAL A 480 23.62 8.90 -58.49
N LEU A 481 24.62 8.83 -59.38
CA LEU A 481 24.42 8.68 -60.82
C LEU A 481 24.91 7.31 -61.26
N THR A 482 24.08 6.62 -62.03
CA THR A 482 24.42 5.33 -62.65
C THR A 482 24.83 5.59 -64.10
N LEU A 483 26.10 5.39 -64.42
CA LEU A 483 26.70 5.71 -65.72
C LEU A 483 27.42 4.49 -66.30
N HIS A 484 27.66 4.47 -67.60
CA HIS A 484 28.40 3.39 -68.27
C HIS A 484 29.83 3.24 -67.70
N LEU A 485 30.41 2.05 -67.80
CA LEU A 485 31.76 1.74 -67.29
C LEU A 485 32.87 2.59 -67.92
N SER A 486 32.62 3.16 -69.10
CA SER A 486 33.55 4.06 -69.79
C SER A 486 33.51 5.51 -69.30
N ALA A 487 32.61 5.86 -68.37
CA ALA A 487 32.49 7.23 -67.88
C ALA A 487 33.75 7.66 -67.10
N ASP A 488 34.30 8.82 -67.47
CA ASP A 488 35.49 9.35 -66.82
C ASP A 488 35.15 10.02 -65.49
N VAL A 489 35.47 9.33 -64.40
CA VAL A 489 35.23 9.78 -63.03
C VAL A 489 36.07 11.02 -62.68
N ALA A 490 37.25 11.21 -63.29
CA ALA A 490 38.07 12.39 -63.04
C ALA A 490 37.39 13.65 -63.59
N CYS A 491 36.93 13.59 -64.84
CA CYS A 491 36.13 14.65 -65.46
C CYS A 491 34.85 14.96 -64.66
N LEU A 492 34.09 13.92 -64.28
CA LEU A 492 32.87 14.08 -63.47
C LEU A 492 33.14 14.70 -62.10
N ARG A 493 34.28 14.39 -61.48
CA ARG A 493 34.68 14.97 -60.18
C ARG A 493 34.99 16.45 -60.30
N GLU A 494 35.67 16.87 -61.36
CA GLU A 494 35.96 18.28 -61.60
C GLU A 494 34.68 19.08 -61.87
N LYS A 495 33.82 18.57 -62.76
CA LYS A 495 32.54 19.22 -63.07
C LYS A 495 31.57 19.25 -61.89
N PHE A 496 31.53 18.20 -61.08
CA PHE A 496 30.77 18.20 -59.84
C PHE A 496 31.24 19.29 -58.89
N LYS A 497 32.55 19.46 -58.70
CA LYS A 497 33.09 20.53 -57.85
C LYS A 497 32.70 21.91 -58.36
N GLU A 498 32.86 22.15 -59.66
CA GLU A 498 32.46 23.41 -60.30
C GLU A 498 30.97 23.73 -60.07
N PHE A 499 30.08 22.77 -60.30
CA PHE A 499 28.64 23.00 -60.11
C PHE A 499 28.24 23.12 -58.64
N ALA A 500 28.86 22.34 -57.75
CA ALA A 500 28.57 22.40 -56.33
C ALA A 500 29.09 23.70 -55.69
N GLU A 501 30.26 24.20 -56.09
CA GLU A 501 30.80 25.49 -55.61
C GLU A 501 30.01 26.70 -56.11
N ALA A 502 29.28 26.54 -57.21
CA ALA A 502 28.40 27.57 -57.76
C ALA A 502 27.02 27.64 -57.08
N GLU A 503 26.62 26.64 -56.28
CA GLU A 503 25.34 26.63 -55.57
C GLU A 503 25.45 27.28 -54.19
N GLU A 504 24.64 28.31 -53.92
CA GLU A 504 24.69 29.11 -52.69
C GLU A 504 24.48 28.30 -51.39
N ASN A 505 23.66 27.25 -51.46
CA ASN A 505 23.30 26.43 -50.30
C ASN A 505 24.30 25.31 -49.99
N VAL A 506 25.31 25.13 -50.84
CA VAL A 506 26.42 24.20 -50.60
C VAL A 506 27.50 24.95 -49.82
N ILE A 507 27.93 24.36 -48.71
CA ILE A 507 28.90 24.96 -47.81
C ILE A 507 30.06 24.00 -47.57
N GLU A 508 31.16 24.50 -47.02
CA GLU A 508 32.31 23.67 -46.66
C GLU A 508 32.84 22.87 -47.87
N HIS A 509 33.12 23.56 -48.99
CA HIS A 509 33.55 22.96 -50.27
C HIS A 509 34.72 21.97 -50.17
N HIS A 510 35.56 22.09 -49.14
CA HIS A 510 36.62 21.11 -48.83
C HIS A 510 36.10 19.69 -48.50
N LYS A 511 34.80 19.53 -48.22
CA LYS A 511 34.11 18.26 -47.94
C LYS A 511 33.39 17.66 -49.15
N LEU A 512 33.52 18.26 -50.34
CA LEU A 512 32.95 17.71 -51.56
C LEU A 512 33.68 16.42 -51.95
N LEU A 513 32.93 15.32 -52.06
CA LEU A 513 33.48 14.01 -52.40
C LEU A 513 32.75 13.43 -53.61
N CYS A 514 33.51 12.80 -54.50
CA CYS A 514 32.99 12.07 -55.66
C CYS A 514 33.76 10.76 -55.81
N TYR A 515 33.06 9.65 -55.61
CA TYR A 515 33.62 8.30 -55.63
C TYR A 515 32.70 7.32 -56.35
N VAL A 516 33.31 6.35 -57.02
CA VAL A 516 32.60 5.15 -57.46
C VAL A 516 32.31 4.32 -56.22
N THR A 517 31.02 4.17 -55.88
CA THR A 517 30.58 3.45 -54.67
C THR A 517 30.03 2.06 -54.98
N GLY A 518 29.74 1.79 -56.25
CA GLY A 518 29.26 0.49 -56.70
C GLY A 518 29.49 0.29 -58.18
N GLN A 519 29.41 -0.96 -58.63
CA GLN A 519 29.53 -1.34 -60.03
C GLN A 519 28.59 -2.51 -60.32
N THR A 520 27.95 -2.48 -61.47
CA THR A 520 27.21 -3.59 -62.08
C THR A 520 27.95 -4.07 -63.33
N GLU A 521 27.43 -5.10 -64.01
CA GLU A 521 28.05 -5.63 -65.23
C GLU A 521 28.15 -4.60 -66.36
N MET A 522 27.23 -3.64 -66.42
CA MET A 522 27.13 -2.68 -67.53
C MET A 522 27.29 -1.21 -67.11
N ALA A 523 27.37 -0.92 -65.80
CA ALA A 523 27.40 0.45 -65.30
C ALA A 523 28.20 0.57 -63.99
N GLN A 524 28.67 1.77 -63.70
CA GLN A 524 29.24 2.19 -62.42
C GLN A 524 28.27 3.15 -61.72
N GLN A 525 28.15 3.01 -60.40
CA GLN A 525 27.41 3.91 -59.54
C GLN A 525 28.38 4.90 -58.90
N ILE A 526 28.20 6.18 -59.21
CA ILE A 526 29.05 7.26 -58.74
C ILE A 526 28.24 8.07 -57.74
N SER A 527 28.72 8.11 -56.49
CA SER A 527 28.12 8.91 -55.43
C SER A 527 28.86 10.23 -55.28
N PHE A 528 28.08 11.29 -55.17
CA PHE A 528 28.54 12.67 -54.98
C PHE A 528 27.99 13.19 -53.66
N TYR A 529 28.87 13.58 -52.76
CA TYR A 529 28.54 14.07 -51.44
C TYR A 529 28.78 15.57 -51.37
N LEU A 530 27.77 16.30 -50.87
CA LEU A 530 27.84 17.75 -50.66
C LEU A 530 27.30 18.11 -49.27
N MET A 531 28.01 18.99 -48.57
CA MET A 531 27.58 19.52 -47.28
C MET A 531 26.71 20.76 -47.51
N THR A 532 25.56 20.83 -46.85
CA THR A 532 24.56 21.88 -47.06
C THR A 532 24.29 22.64 -45.77
N SER A 533 23.80 23.87 -45.87
CA SER A 533 23.53 24.76 -44.72
C SER A 533 22.27 24.37 -43.93
N GLU A 534 21.20 23.98 -44.62
CA GLU A 534 19.91 23.59 -44.06
C GLU A 534 19.31 22.40 -44.83
N PRO A 535 18.50 21.52 -44.22
CA PRO A 535 18.03 20.30 -44.87
C PRO A 535 17.14 20.55 -46.11
N MET A 536 16.24 21.53 -46.08
CA MET A 536 15.32 21.83 -47.19
C MET A 536 16.03 22.52 -48.35
N SER A 537 16.84 23.55 -48.07
CA SER A 537 17.65 24.21 -49.10
C SER A 537 18.72 23.28 -49.67
N GLY A 538 19.25 22.37 -48.84
CA GLY A 538 20.17 21.33 -49.24
C GLY A 538 19.57 20.29 -50.19
N TRP A 539 18.29 19.93 -50.00
CA TRP A 539 17.57 19.10 -50.97
C TRP A 539 17.47 19.80 -52.34
N ALA A 540 17.11 21.09 -52.35
CA ALA A 540 17.04 21.86 -53.59
C ALA A 540 18.42 21.97 -54.28
N ALA A 541 19.48 22.21 -53.51
CA ALA A 541 20.85 22.24 -54.02
C ALA A 541 21.25 20.89 -54.63
N GLU A 542 20.95 19.77 -53.96
CA GLU A 542 21.20 18.43 -54.51
C GLU A 542 20.48 18.24 -55.86
N MET A 543 19.22 18.65 -55.97
CA MET A 543 18.47 18.55 -57.23
C MET A 543 19.07 19.44 -58.33
N ASN A 544 19.42 20.69 -58.02
CA ASN A 544 20.05 21.60 -58.97
C ASN A 544 21.38 21.06 -59.51
N VAL A 545 22.26 20.59 -58.62
CA VAL A 545 23.55 20.00 -59.01
C VAL A 545 23.33 18.73 -59.83
N ARG A 546 22.36 17.89 -59.43
CA ARG A 546 21.99 16.68 -60.18
C ARG A 546 21.55 17.03 -61.60
N GLU A 547 20.66 18.01 -61.78
CA GLU A 547 20.20 18.46 -63.10
C GLU A 547 21.35 18.99 -63.95
N LYS A 548 22.25 19.80 -63.38
CA LYS A 548 23.45 20.31 -64.07
C LYS A 548 24.39 19.18 -64.50
N MET A 549 24.62 18.19 -63.63
CA MET A 549 25.44 17.02 -63.95
C MET A 549 24.81 16.20 -65.09
N LEU A 550 23.50 15.93 -65.02
CA LEU A 550 22.78 15.20 -66.07
C LEU A 550 22.80 15.96 -67.40
N ALA A 551 22.64 17.29 -67.38
CA ALA A 551 22.73 18.14 -68.56
C ALA A 551 24.14 18.11 -69.18
N PHE A 552 25.19 18.22 -68.36
CA PHE A 552 26.57 18.10 -68.81
C PHE A 552 26.83 16.77 -69.53
N ILE A 553 26.37 15.66 -68.94
CA ILE A 553 26.53 14.32 -69.52
C ILE A 553 25.73 14.21 -70.83
N ARG A 554 24.50 14.69 -70.86
CA ARG A 554 23.65 14.69 -72.07
C ARG A 554 24.32 15.45 -73.23
N ASP A 555 24.89 16.62 -72.96
CA ASP A 555 25.34 17.55 -73.99
C ASP A 555 26.78 17.30 -74.45
N ASN A 556 27.65 16.76 -73.59
CA ASN A 556 29.08 16.56 -73.89
C ASN A 556 29.49 15.08 -74.01
N HIS A 557 28.82 14.18 -73.29
CA HIS A 557 29.21 12.77 -73.18
C HIS A 557 28.01 11.81 -73.25
N PRO A 558 27.23 11.82 -74.35
CA PRO A 558 26.07 10.94 -74.50
C PRO A 558 26.42 9.44 -74.51
N GLU A 559 27.70 9.08 -74.70
CA GLU A 559 28.24 7.74 -74.57
C GLU A 559 28.32 7.21 -73.14
N TRP A 560 28.20 8.08 -72.12
CA TRP A 560 28.24 7.66 -70.71
C TRP A 560 26.90 7.21 -70.15
N TRP A 561 25.81 7.37 -70.91
CA TRP A 561 24.53 6.79 -70.52
C TRP A 561 24.59 5.26 -70.53
N PRO A 562 23.99 4.57 -69.55
CA PRO A 562 23.91 3.12 -69.56
C PRO A 562 23.29 2.60 -70.87
N ARG A 563 23.87 1.54 -71.44
CA ARG A 563 23.44 0.92 -72.69
C ARG A 563 23.49 -0.60 -72.55
N ASP A 564 22.53 -1.26 -73.18
CA ASP A 564 22.55 -2.72 -73.28
C ASP A 564 23.57 -3.13 -74.35
N VAL A 565 24.54 -3.96 -73.94
CA VAL A 565 25.49 -4.55 -74.88
C VAL A 565 24.90 -5.86 -75.39
N VAL A 566 24.34 -5.84 -76.60
CA VAL A 566 23.86 -7.05 -77.29
C VAL A 566 24.97 -7.62 -78.16
N VAL A 567 25.53 -8.76 -77.75
CA VAL A 567 26.57 -9.47 -78.50
C VAL A 567 25.90 -10.33 -79.59
N PHE A 568 25.93 -9.89 -80.85
CA PHE A 568 25.29 -10.59 -81.98
C PHE A 568 26.07 -11.80 -82.54
N GLY A 569 27.17 -12.22 -81.89
CA GLY A 569 27.91 -13.44 -82.23
C GLY A 569 29.22 -13.53 -81.46
N ARG A 570 29.49 -14.68 -80.84
CA ARG A 570 30.78 -14.96 -80.16
C ARG A 570 31.87 -15.11 -81.22
N HIS A 571 32.62 -14.04 -81.48
CA HIS A 571 34.04 -14.22 -81.73
C HIS A 571 34.72 -14.09 -80.38
N ASP A 572 35.04 -15.25 -79.80
CA ASP A 572 35.64 -15.37 -78.49
C ASP A 572 37.12 -14.98 -78.60
N VAL A 573 37.46 -13.74 -78.24
CA VAL A 573 38.83 -13.21 -78.35
C VAL A 573 39.81 -13.97 -77.44
N ALA A 574 39.31 -14.73 -76.47
CA ALA A 574 40.10 -15.61 -75.60
C ALA A 574 40.57 -16.91 -76.27
N LEU A 575 39.94 -17.32 -77.38
CA LEU A 575 40.38 -18.44 -78.21
C LEU A 575 41.14 -17.87 -79.41
N GLY A 576 42.46 -17.73 -79.29
CA GLY A 576 43.33 -17.23 -80.37
C GLY A 576 43.09 -17.95 -81.72
N GLU A 577 43.46 -17.28 -82.82
CA GLU A 577 43.22 -17.72 -84.20
C GLU A 577 43.43 -19.22 -84.40
N LYS A 578 42.34 -19.97 -84.58
CA LYS A 578 42.43 -21.33 -85.13
C LYS A 578 42.72 -21.23 -86.63
N PRO A 579 43.74 -21.91 -87.16
CA PRO A 579 44.04 -21.87 -88.59
C PRO A 579 42.89 -22.51 -89.39
N ALA A 580 42.55 -21.86 -90.50
CA ALA A 580 41.46 -22.23 -91.39
C ALA A 580 41.52 -23.72 -91.80
N ASP A 581 40.44 -24.45 -91.50
CA ASP A 581 40.26 -25.81 -91.95
C ASP A 581 40.07 -25.84 -93.47
N ARG A 582 40.92 -26.59 -94.15
CA ARG A 582 40.92 -26.74 -95.62
C ARG A 582 39.71 -27.57 -96.02
N SER A 583 38.68 -26.94 -96.59
CA SER A 583 37.60 -27.66 -97.25
C SER A 583 38.11 -28.32 -98.55
N VAL A 584 38.26 -29.63 -98.53
CA VAL A 584 38.43 -30.46 -99.73
C VAL A 584 37.06 -30.65 -100.41
N THR A 585 36.85 -30.04 -101.58
CA THR A 585 35.82 -30.42 -102.58
C THR A 585 36.07 -31.85 -103.07
N ARG A 586 35.14 -32.78 -103.35
CA ARG A 586 33.80 -32.82 -104.02
C ARG A 586 33.35 -34.33 -104.01
N PRO A 587 32.23 -34.82 -104.62
CA PRO A 587 30.98 -34.22 -105.14
C PRO A 587 29.66 -34.97 -104.77
N ALA A 588 28.53 -34.48 -105.32
CA ALA A 588 27.11 -34.90 -105.24
C ALA A 588 26.83 -36.42 -105.42
N THR A 589 25.72 -37.00 -104.92
CA THR A 589 24.31 -36.95 -105.43
C THR A 589 23.48 -37.93 -104.54
N VAL A 590 22.22 -37.73 -104.11
CA VAL A 590 20.97 -38.30 -104.70
C VAL A 590 19.79 -38.18 -103.69
N THR A 591 18.66 -37.63 -104.19
CA THR A 591 17.21 -37.82 -103.93
C THR A 591 16.56 -37.74 -102.53
N ASP A 592 15.72 -36.70 -102.39
CA ASP A 592 14.24 -36.70 -102.36
C ASP A 592 13.41 -37.36 -101.22
N SER A 593 12.42 -36.58 -100.78
CA SER A 593 11.06 -36.98 -100.33
C SER A 593 10.76 -37.33 -98.84
N PRO A 594 9.51 -37.14 -98.36
CA PRO A 594 9.22 -36.25 -97.21
C PRO A 594 8.53 -36.92 -95.98
N LYS A 595 8.29 -36.07 -94.94
CA LYS A 595 7.59 -36.27 -93.64
C LYS A 595 6.46 -37.34 -93.60
N PRO A 596 6.16 -37.87 -92.39
CA PRO A 596 4.96 -37.39 -91.69
C PRO A 596 5.17 -37.12 -90.18
N GLY A 597 4.33 -36.27 -89.60
CA GLY A 597 4.28 -35.99 -88.15
C GLY A 597 3.53 -37.06 -87.35
N PRO A 598 2.74 -36.65 -86.35
CA PRO A 598 3.13 -36.26 -85.00
C PRO A 598 2.74 -37.35 -83.97
N SER A 599 3.29 -37.31 -82.75
CA SER A 599 2.73 -38.09 -81.64
C SER A 599 2.81 -37.32 -80.33
N ALA A 600 1.63 -37.16 -79.74
CA ALA A 600 1.36 -36.60 -78.43
C ALA A 600 1.94 -37.46 -77.30
N SER A 601 2.42 -36.80 -76.24
CA SER A 601 1.99 -37.00 -74.85
C SER A 601 2.57 -35.88 -73.98
#